data_AF-A0A238V330-F1
#
_entry.id   AF-A0A238V330-F1
#
_cell.length_a   1.000
_cell.length_b   1.000
_cell.length_c   1.000
_cell.angle_alpha   90.00
_cell.angle_beta   90.00
_cell.angle_gamma   90.00
#
_symmetry.space_group_name_H-M   'P 1'
#
loop_
_entity.id
_entity.type
_entity.pdbx_description
1 polymer ?
#
loop_
_entity_poly.entity_id
_entity_poly.type
_entity_poly.pdbx_seq_one_letter_code
_entity_poly.pdbx_strand_id
1 'polypeptide(L)'
;MDLRKLAGRARGLGPLTLGTVALTSLLVAGITAAALGDAGRVAMCLIAMLLALVMAGVLRLNQRMLGLRADHRELRDLRIVLDQTQRRVVSAVERQRLDAADRHRELTDAVARVQRITDRGVRDLRFAVPREVEATVQLFQGCTPRAPMPSSGDYALNPTDLLELLFLVRSRRPRLVLELGSGTSTVWLGYVLEQTGGKLISLDHDPEYADRTRAALRAHGLTGVAEVRDAPLTPVELGDRTYPWYEPAALEDLDGIDFLLVDGPPAAVGPDSRHPALPVVAPRLADRATIVFDDANRKDEQAAIDRWLATTSGLTREGELLGRHAILSYVRSAELATASTPAA
;
A
#
# COMPACT_ATOMS: atom_id res chain seq x y z
N MET A 1 -12.06 17.94 89.38
CA MET A 1 -12.49 18.81 88.26
C MET A 1 -11.43 19.88 88.08
N ASP A 2 -10.71 19.83 86.97
CA ASP A 2 -9.34 20.34 86.86
C ASP A 2 -9.28 21.88 86.71
N LEU A 3 -9.07 22.59 87.83
CA LEU A 3 -9.01 24.07 87.90
C LEU A 3 -7.95 24.67 86.96
N ARG A 4 -6.92 23.90 86.59
CA ARG A 4 -5.90 24.31 85.62
C ARG A 4 -6.43 24.37 84.18
N LYS A 5 -7.42 23.54 83.82
CA LYS A 5 -8.07 23.58 82.49
C LYS A 5 -9.03 24.76 82.33
N LEU A 6 -9.61 25.25 83.42
CA LEU A 6 -10.40 26.50 83.43
C LEU A 6 -9.50 27.74 83.31
N ALA A 7 -8.37 27.78 84.03
CA ALA A 7 -7.41 28.87 83.95
C ALA A 7 -6.74 28.97 82.55
N GLY A 8 -6.50 27.84 81.89
CA GLY A 8 -5.98 27.79 80.52
C GLY A 8 -6.96 28.34 79.47
N ARG A 9 -8.26 28.11 79.65
CA ARG A 9 -9.30 28.69 78.78
C ARG A 9 -9.52 30.19 78.99
N ALA A 10 -9.17 30.72 80.17
CA ALA A 10 -9.29 32.14 80.46
C ALA A 10 -8.19 33.01 79.81
N ARG A 11 -7.00 32.45 79.54
CA ARG A 11 -5.88 33.20 78.91
C ARG A 11 -6.06 33.49 77.41
N GLY A 12 -7.00 32.81 76.74
CA GLY A 12 -7.34 33.07 75.32
C GLY A 12 -8.49 34.06 75.12
N LEU A 13 -9.08 34.55 76.20
CA LEU A 13 -10.18 35.51 76.15
C LEU A 13 -9.61 36.92 76.10
N GLY A 14 -9.82 37.62 74.98
CA GLY A 14 -9.31 38.99 74.80
C GLY A 14 -9.78 39.93 75.91
N PRO A 15 -9.05 41.01 76.21
CA PRO A 15 -9.31 41.90 77.35
C PRO A 15 -10.75 42.42 77.41
N LEU A 16 -11.39 42.58 76.25
CA LEU A 16 -12.79 42.97 76.11
C LEU A 16 -13.78 41.94 76.67
N THR A 17 -13.52 40.64 76.49
CA THR A 17 -14.42 39.57 76.93
C THR A 17 -14.37 39.37 78.45
N LEU A 18 -13.18 39.47 79.03
CA LEU A 18 -12.99 39.52 80.49
C LEU A 18 -13.74 40.72 81.10
N GLY A 19 -13.66 41.89 80.45
CA GLY A 19 -14.41 43.08 80.86
C GLY A 19 -15.93 42.89 80.85
N THR A 20 -16.49 42.26 79.81
CA THR A 20 -17.94 42.03 79.73
C THR A 20 -18.44 41.04 80.79
N VAL A 21 -17.68 39.97 81.08
CA VAL A 21 -18.05 38.99 82.10
C VAL A 21 -18.06 39.65 83.48
N ALA A 22 -17.02 40.41 83.81
CA ALA A 22 -16.95 41.16 85.06
C ALA A 22 -18.13 42.15 85.21
N LEU A 23 -18.46 42.89 84.14
CA LEU A 23 -19.58 43.84 84.14
C LEU A 23 -20.94 43.14 84.34
N THR A 24 -21.17 42.00 83.69
CA THR A 24 -22.40 41.22 83.89
C THR A 24 -22.53 40.68 85.30
N SER A 25 -21.45 40.19 85.90
CA SER A 25 -21.45 39.72 87.29
C SER A 25 -21.73 40.85 88.27
N LEU A 26 -21.19 42.06 88.01
CA LEU A 26 -21.45 43.24 88.83
C LEU A 26 -22.93 43.69 88.76
N LEU A 27 -23.52 43.67 87.56
CA LEU A 27 -24.92 44.01 87.35
C LEU A 27 -25.85 43.02 88.05
N VAL A 28 -25.57 41.71 87.96
CA VAL A 28 -26.34 40.67 88.65
C VAL A 28 -26.26 40.85 90.17
N ALA A 29 -25.07 41.09 90.72
CA ALA A 29 -24.89 41.37 92.15
C ALA A 29 -25.67 42.62 92.59
N GLY A 30 -25.65 43.68 91.78
CA GLY A 30 -26.41 44.91 92.02
C GLY A 30 -27.93 44.71 92.00
N ILE A 31 -28.45 43.86 91.10
CA ILE A 31 -29.87 43.49 91.04
C ILE A 31 -30.29 42.77 92.33
N THR A 32 -29.50 41.78 92.78
CA THR A 32 -29.77 41.07 94.03
C THR A 32 -29.74 42.00 95.24
N ALA A 33 -28.78 42.92 95.34
CA ALA A 33 -28.70 43.86 96.45
C ALA A 33 -29.88 44.86 96.45
N ALA A 34 -30.28 45.39 95.29
CA ALA A 34 -31.42 46.30 95.16
C ALA A 34 -32.77 45.62 95.45
N ALA A 35 -32.89 44.32 95.16
CA ALA A 35 -34.09 43.53 95.45
C ALA A 35 -34.29 43.25 96.95
N LEU A 36 -33.22 43.19 97.75
CA LEU A 36 -33.32 43.03 99.21
C LEU A 36 -33.59 44.35 99.96
N GLY A 37 -33.32 45.51 99.34
CA GLY A 37 -33.40 46.82 99.98
C GLY A 37 -34.65 47.65 99.65
N ASP A 38 -35.71 47.05 99.12
CA ASP A 38 -36.97 47.71 98.70
C ASP A 38 -36.80 48.84 97.66
N ALA A 39 -35.73 48.79 96.87
CA ALA A 39 -35.37 49.79 95.85
C ALA A 39 -35.78 49.34 94.43
N GLY A 40 -37.06 49.02 94.23
CA GLY A 40 -37.56 48.36 93.01
C GLY A 40 -37.26 49.09 91.69
N ARG A 41 -37.20 50.43 91.68
CA ARG A 41 -36.87 51.20 90.45
C ARG A 41 -35.43 51.00 89.99
N VAL A 42 -34.49 50.86 90.93
CA VAL A 42 -33.06 50.64 90.62
C VAL A 42 -32.87 49.24 90.05
N ALA A 43 -33.54 48.24 90.63
CA ALA A 43 -33.51 46.86 90.12
C ALA A 43 -34.01 46.78 88.66
N MET A 44 -35.10 47.49 88.31
CA MET A 44 -35.62 47.54 86.94
C MET A 44 -34.63 48.14 85.93
N CYS A 45 -33.93 49.23 86.29
CA CYS A 45 -32.90 49.82 85.42
C CYS A 45 -31.71 48.88 85.21
N LEU A 46 -31.30 48.16 86.26
CA LEU A 46 -30.19 47.19 86.16
C LEU A 46 -30.57 45.98 85.30
N ILE A 47 -31.80 45.48 85.41
CA ILE A 47 -32.32 44.41 84.55
C ILE A 47 -32.36 44.85 83.08
N ALA A 48 -32.84 46.06 82.80
CA ALA A 48 -32.88 46.61 81.44
C ALA A 48 -31.46 46.73 80.85
N MET A 49 -30.49 47.18 81.64
CA MET A 49 -29.09 47.28 81.22
C MET A 49 -28.47 45.90 80.94
N LEU A 50 -28.77 44.91 81.77
CA LEU A 50 -28.33 43.53 81.56
C LEU A 50 -28.92 42.94 80.28
N LEU A 51 -30.22 43.12 80.04
CA LEU A 51 -30.91 42.67 78.83
C LEU A 51 -30.33 43.31 77.57
N ALA A 52 -30.05 44.63 77.60
CA ALA A 52 -29.43 45.33 76.49
C ALA A 52 -28.01 44.80 76.19
N LEU A 53 -27.22 44.50 77.23
CA LEU A 53 -25.88 43.96 77.08
C LEU A 53 -25.89 42.55 76.50
N VAL A 54 -26.84 41.71 76.95
CA VAL A 54 -27.05 40.36 76.40
C VAL A 54 -27.49 40.45 74.94
N MET A 55 -28.44 41.33 74.60
CA MET A 55 -28.90 41.53 73.23
C MET A 55 -27.77 42.00 72.31
N ALA A 56 -26.93 42.93 72.76
CA ALA A 56 -25.76 43.37 72.01
C ALA A 56 -24.74 42.23 71.81
N GLY A 57 -24.56 41.38 72.83
CA GLY A 57 -23.73 40.17 72.72
C GLY A 57 -24.27 39.18 71.69
N VAL A 58 -25.58 38.93 71.70
CA VAL A 58 -26.28 38.06 70.73
C VAL A 58 -26.16 38.63 69.32
N LEU A 59 -26.37 39.93 69.13
CA LEU A 59 -26.23 40.59 67.82
C LEU A 59 -24.80 40.51 67.29
N ARG A 60 -23.80 40.73 68.15
CA ARG A 60 -22.39 40.64 67.77
C ARG A 60 -22.00 39.21 67.41
N LEU A 61 -22.53 38.21 68.13
CA LEU A 61 -22.34 36.80 67.81
C LEU A 61 -23.05 36.43 66.49
N ASN A 62 -24.27 36.93 66.27
CA ASN A 62 -25.02 36.69 65.04
C ASN A 62 -24.33 37.32 63.82
N GLN A 63 -23.80 38.56 63.95
CA GLN A 63 -22.98 39.18 62.91
C GLN A 63 -21.69 38.40 62.63
N ARG A 64 -21.03 37.85 63.66
CA ARG A 64 -19.84 37.01 63.50
C ARG A 64 -20.16 35.66 62.84
N MET A 65 -21.32 35.07 63.15
CA MET A 65 -21.83 33.86 62.51
C MET A 65 -22.23 34.09 61.03
N LEU A 66 -22.74 35.28 60.70
CA LEU A 66 -23.00 35.67 59.31
C LEU A 66 -21.71 35.82 58.49
N GLY A 67 -20.62 36.29 59.11
CA GLY A 67 -19.28 36.30 58.50
C GLY A 67 -18.75 34.89 58.17
N LEU A 68 -18.93 33.92 59.07
CA LEU A 68 -18.54 32.52 58.84
C LEU A 68 -19.40 31.81 57.78
N ARG A 69 -20.63 32.28 57.55
CA ARG A 69 -21.47 31.84 56.43
C ARG A 69 -21.01 32.42 55.08
N ALA A 70 -20.30 33.56 55.07
CA ALA A 70 -19.68 34.09 53.85
C ALA A 70 -18.46 33.26 53.42
N ASP A 71 -17.75 32.66 54.38
CA ASP A 71 -16.59 31.77 54.18
C ASP A 71 -16.92 30.46 53.42
N HIS A 72 -18.20 30.05 53.41
CA HIS A 72 -18.66 28.91 52.60
C HIS A 72 -18.65 29.20 51.10
N ARG A 73 -18.55 30.47 50.68
CA ARG A 73 -18.43 30.83 49.26
C ARG A 73 -17.06 30.46 48.72
N GLU A 74 -15.98 30.68 49.49
CA GLU A 74 -14.62 30.28 49.09
C GLU A 74 -14.45 28.77 49.02
N LEU A 75 -15.04 28.00 49.95
CA LEU A 75 -15.03 26.53 49.88
C LEU A 75 -15.83 25.97 48.69
N ARG A 76 -16.90 26.65 48.30
CA ARG A 76 -17.71 26.26 47.14
C ARG A 76 -16.99 26.60 45.83
N ASP A 77 -16.28 27.71 45.78
CA ASP A 77 -15.44 28.09 44.63
C ASP A 77 -14.23 27.14 44.51
N LEU A 78 -13.62 26.72 45.62
CA LEU A 78 -12.57 25.69 45.62
C LEU A 78 -13.10 24.35 45.10
N ARG A 79 -14.33 23.96 45.46
CA ARG A 79 -14.95 22.73 44.96
C ARG A 79 -15.27 22.81 43.46
N ILE A 80 -15.67 23.98 42.96
CA ILE A 80 -15.89 24.21 41.53
C ILE A 80 -14.56 24.15 40.76
N VAL A 81 -13.49 24.77 41.29
CA VAL A 81 -12.15 24.72 40.67
C VAL A 81 -11.58 23.30 40.71
N LEU A 82 -11.79 22.56 41.80
CA LEU A 82 -11.35 21.17 41.91
C LEU A 82 -12.09 20.26 40.93
N ASP A 83 -13.41 20.42 40.76
CA ASP A 83 -14.19 19.66 39.79
C ASP A 83 -13.80 20.03 38.34
N GLN A 84 -13.57 21.32 38.06
CA GLN A 84 -13.09 21.77 36.76
C GLN A 84 -11.69 21.24 36.42
N THR A 85 -10.78 21.19 37.40
CA THR A 85 -9.43 20.65 37.22
C THR A 85 -9.46 19.12 37.07
N GLN A 86 -10.26 18.42 37.87
CA GLN A 86 -10.47 16.97 37.71
C GLN A 86 -11.02 16.62 36.33
N ARG A 87 -12.07 17.31 35.85
CA ARG A 87 -12.62 17.08 34.50
C ARG A 87 -11.60 17.39 33.40
N ARG A 88 -10.79 18.44 33.54
CA ARG A 88 -9.72 18.76 32.58
C ARG A 88 -8.65 17.67 32.56
N VAL A 89 -8.22 17.18 33.72
CA VAL A 89 -7.23 16.09 33.82
C VAL A 89 -7.79 14.80 33.26
N VAL A 90 -9.02 14.41 33.59
CA VAL A 90 -9.69 13.22 33.05
C VAL A 90 -9.79 13.32 31.53
N SER A 91 -10.27 14.45 30.99
CA SER A 91 -10.38 14.63 29.54
C SER A 91 -9.03 14.69 28.83
N ALA A 92 -7.96 15.13 29.50
CA ALA A 92 -6.61 15.13 28.95
C ALA A 92 -6.02 13.71 28.93
N VAL A 93 -6.24 12.94 30.00
CA VAL A 93 -5.83 11.53 30.10
C VAL A 93 -6.61 10.66 29.11
N GLU A 94 -7.91 10.88 28.95
CA GLU A 94 -8.74 10.19 27.94
C GLU A 94 -8.28 10.51 26.52
N ARG A 95 -8.02 11.79 26.21
CA ARG A 95 -7.46 12.20 24.91
C ARG A 95 -6.10 11.56 24.66
N GLN A 96 -5.20 11.55 25.64
CA GLN A 96 -3.89 10.91 25.51
C GLN A 96 -4.00 9.39 25.32
N ARG A 97 -4.97 8.73 25.96
CA ARG A 97 -5.25 7.30 25.78
C ARG A 97 -5.82 6.98 24.39
N LEU A 98 -6.72 7.82 23.88
CA LEU A 98 -7.28 7.68 22.53
C LEU A 98 -6.20 7.87 21.46
N ASP A 99 -5.38 8.92 21.57
CA ASP A 99 -4.24 9.15 20.69
C ASP A 99 -3.23 7.99 20.71
N ALA A 100 -2.95 7.43 21.89
CA ALA A 100 -2.06 6.29 22.03
C ALA A 100 -2.66 5.02 21.41
N ALA A 101 -3.97 4.79 21.57
CA ALA A 101 -4.67 3.66 20.99
C ALA A 101 -4.73 3.76 19.46
N ASP A 102 -4.97 4.95 18.91
CA ASP A 102 -5.03 5.17 17.47
C ASP A 102 -3.64 5.04 16.81
N ARG A 103 -2.58 5.56 17.43
CA ARG A 103 -1.19 5.31 16.98
C ARG A 103 -0.81 3.84 17.04
N HIS A 104 -1.26 3.13 18.07
CA HIS A 104 -1.01 1.69 18.19
C HIS A 104 -1.75 0.90 17.09
N ARG A 105 -2.99 1.29 16.77
CA ARG A 105 -3.76 0.70 15.67
C ARG A 105 -3.11 0.98 14.32
N GLU A 106 -2.70 2.22 14.06
CA GLU A 106 -2.02 2.62 12.83
C GLU A 106 -0.69 1.88 12.63
N LEU A 107 0.11 1.72 13.71
CA LEU A 107 1.34 0.94 13.69
C LEU A 107 1.07 -0.55 13.43
N THR A 108 0.04 -1.12 14.08
CA THR A 108 -0.34 -2.52 13.88
C THR A 108 -0.81 -2.76 12.45
N ASP A 109 -1.59 -1.83 11.88
CA ASP A 109 -2.04 -1.90 10.49
C ASP A 109 -0.88 -1.73 9.51
N ALA A 110 0.09 -0.86 9.80
CA ALA A 110 1.30 -0.71 9.00
C ALA A 110 2.16 -1.99 9.03
N VAL A 111 2.36 -2.58 10.20
CA VAL A 111 3.08 -3.86 10.38
C VAL A 111 2.35 -4.99 9.66
N ALA A 112 1.03 -5.08 9.78
CA ALA A 112 0.22 -6.07 9.08
C ALA A 112 0.20 -5.88 7.55
N ARG A 113 0.33 -4.65 7.05
CA ARG A 113 0.51 -4.38 5.61
C ARG A 113 1.88 -4.87 5.14
N VAL A 114 2.95 -4.55 5.85
CA VAL A 114 4.31 -5.01 5.53
C VAL A 114 4.39 -6.53 5.60
N GLN A 115 3.87 -7.16 6.66
CA GLN A 115 3.82 -8.62 6.78
C GLN A 115 3.02 -9.27 5.65
N ARG A 116 1.88 -8.71 5.23
CA ARG A 116 1.12 -9.25 4.09
C ARG A 116 1.90 -9.17 2.77
N ILE A 117 2.68 -8.11 2.56
CA ILE A 117 3.54 -7.97 1.38
C ILE A 117 4.66 -9.01 1.43
N THR A 118 5.33 -9.14 2.58
CA THR A 118 6.39 -10.14 2.78
C THR A 118 5.87 -11.57 2.65
N ASP A 119 4.75 -11.91 3.30
CA ASP A 119 4.16 -13.24 3.23
C ASP A 119 3.63 -13.57 1.84
N ARG A 120 3.13 -12.58 1.10
CA ARG A 120 2.74 -12.77 -0.31
C ARG A 120 3.98 -13.03 -1.16
N GLY A 121 5.03 -12.22 -1.04
CA GLY A 121 6.29 -12.43 -1.76
C GLY A 121 6.96 -13.77 -1.42
N VAL A 122 6.96 -14.18 -0.16
CA VAL A 122 7.51 -15.47 0.29
C VAL A 122 6.67 -16.65 -0.20
N ARG A 123 5.33 -16.53 -0.20
CA ARG A 123 4.45 -17.56 -0.77
C ARG A 123 4.61 -17.67 -2.29
N ASP A 124 4.72 -16.55 -2.98
CA ASP A 124 4.91 -16.51 -4.43
C ASP A 124 6.26 -17.13 -4.80
N LEU A 125 7.33 -16.83 -4.07
CA LEU A 125 8.64 -17.50 -4.22
C LEU A 125 8.58 -19.01 -3.93
N ARG A 126 7.81 -19.42 -2.91
CA ARG A 126 7.67 -20.84 -2.51
C ARG A 126 7.08 -21.71 -3.61
N PHE A 127 6.23 -21.16 -4.49
CA PHE A 127 5.64 -21.91 -5.61
C PHE A 127 6.30 -21.60 -6.95
N ALA A 128 6.86 -20.41 -7.13
CA ALA A 128 7.57 -20.04 -8.36
C ALA A 128 8.87 -20.83 -8.52
N VAL A 129 9.69 -20.95 -7.46
CA VAL A 129 10.99 -21.61 -7.56
C VAL A 129 10.87 -23.10 -7.94
N PRO A 130 10.01 -23.92 -7.29
CA PRO A 130 9.83 -25.31 -7.70
C PRO A 130 9.37 -25.43 -9.16
N ARG A 131 8.44 -24.58 -9.59
CA ARG A 131 7.93 -24.58 -10.96
C ARG A 131 9.04 -24.31 -11.99
N GLU A 132 9.87 -23.29 -11.76
CA GLU A 132 10.98 -22.97 -12.66
C GLU A 132 12.04 -24.07 -12.68
N VAL A 133 12.29 -24.73 -11.54
CA VAL A 133 13.19 -25.89 -11.46
C VAL A 133 12.61 -27.08 -12.23
N GLU A 134 11.34 -27.41 -12.03
CA GLU A 134 10.65 -28.48 -12.76
C GLU A 134 10.63 -28.22 -14.28
N ALA A 135 10.38 -26.98 -14.70
CA ALA A 135 10.42 -26.59 -16.10
C ALA A 135 11.84 -26.71 -16.67
N THR A 136 12.85 -26.26 -15.93
CA THR A 136 14.26 -26.41 -16.33
C THR A 136 14.64 -27.88 -16.50
N VAL A 137 14.26 -28.76 -15.56
CA VAL A 137 14.52 -30.20 -15.67
C VAL A 137 13.87 -30.77 -16.93
N GLN A 138 12.61 -30.43 -17.21
CA GLN A 138 11.90 -30.88 -18.41
C GLN A 138 12.55 -30.38 -19.71
N LEU A 139 13.01 -29.13 -19.74
CA LEU A 139 13.72 -28.55 -20.88
C LEU A 139 14.98 -29.38 -21.23
N PHE A 140 15.81 -29.69 -20.23
CA PHE A 140 17.04 -30.46 -20.43
C PHE A 140 16.81 -31.96 -20.62
N GLN A 141 15.65 -32.52 -20.25
CA GLN A 141 15.28 -33.88 -20.63
C GLN A 141 14.96 -34.00 -22.13
N GLY A 142 14.38 -32.95 -22.73
CA GLY A 142 14.01 -32.92 -24.14
C GLY A 142 15.08 -32.35 -25.08
N CYS A 143 16.23 -31.95 -24.55
CA CYS A 143 17.32 -31.31 -25.30
C CYS A 143 18.67 -31.73 -24.75
N THR A 144 19.58 -32.17 -25.61
CA THR A 144 20.98 -32.42 -25.25
C THR A 144 21.85 -31.32 -25.88
N PRO A 145 22.27 -30.31 -25.10
CA PRO A 145 23.06 -29.21 -25.64
C PRO A 145 24.43 -29.66 -26.14
N ARG A 146 24.79 -29.23 -27.34
CA ARG A 146 26.13 -29.40 -27.95
C ARG A 146 27.18 -28.45 -27.38
N ALA A 147 26.75 -27.37 -26.73
CA ALA A 147 27.57 -26.37 -26.06
C ALA A 147 26.82 -25.81 -24.83
N PRO A 148 27.48 -25.05 -23.94
CA PRO A 148 26.82 -24.44 -22.78
C PRO A 148 25.64 -23.56 -23.21
N MET A 149 24.45 -23.82 -22.65
CA MET A 149 23.27 -23.04 -22.97
C MET A 149 23.47 -21.57 -22.59
N PRO A 150 22.99 -20.60 -23.42
CA PRO A 150 23.00 -19.20 -23.05
C PRO A 150 22.31 -18.96 -21.71
N SER A 151 22.84 -18.02 -20.92
CA SER A 151 22.26 -17.68 -19.63
C SER A 151 20.83 -17.15 -19.80
N SER A 152 19.94 -17.54 -18.90
CA SER A 152 18.60 -16.98 -18.76
C SER A 152 18.63 -15.59 -18.07
N GLY A 153 19.50 -14.69 -18.52
CA GLY A 153 19.71 -13.36 -17.92
C GLY A 153 18.45 -12.48 -17.90
N ASP A 154 18.59 -11.20 -17.56
CA ASP A 154 17.47 -10.31 -17.22
C ASP A 154 16.38 -10.12 -18.31
N TYR A 155 16.71 -10.41 -19.57
CA TYR A 155 15.82 -10.26 -20.73
C TYR A 155 15.38 -11.59 -21.36
N ALA A 156 15.80 -12.73 -20.81
CA ALA A 156 15.42 -14.04 -21.35
C ALA A 156 14.07 -14.50 -20.81
N LEU A 157 13.32 -15.25 -21.63
CA LEU A 157 12.16 -16.01 -21.17
C LEU A 157 12.52 -16.86 -19.95
N ASN A 158 11.62 -16.89 -18.96
CA ASN A 158 11.79 -17.80 -17.83
C ASN A 158 11.61 -19.27 -18.28
N PRO A 159 12.12 -20.25 -17.51
CA PRO A 159 11.99 -21.66 -17.86
C PRO A 159 10.56 -22.14 -18.14
N THR A 160 9.55 -21.71 -17.38
CA THR A 160 8.15 -22.10 -17.61
C THR A 160 7.61 -21.62 -18.95
N ASP A 161 7.82 -20.33 -19.24
CA ASP A 161 7.43 -19.65 -20.48
C ASP A 161 8.13 -20.35 -21.66
N LEU A 162 9.45 -20.57 -21.55
CA LEU A 162 10.22 -21.27 -22.57
C LEU A 162 9.73 -22.71 -22.80
N LEU A 163 9.38 -23.46 -21.76
CA LEU A 163 8.86 -24.82 -21.89
C LEU A 163 7.54 -24.85 -22.67
N GLU A 164 6.63 -23.92 -22.39
CA GLU A 164 5.38 -23.76 -23.15
C GLU A 164 5.65 -23.44 -24.62
N LEU A 165 6.55 -22.49 -24.89
CA LEU A 165 6.94 -22.12 -26.24
C LEU A 165 7.47 -23.34 -27.02
N LEU A 166 8.40 -24.11 -26.44
CA LEU A 166 8.94 -25.31 -27.08
C LEU A 166 7.88 -26.39 -27.27
N PHE A 167 6.94 -26.54 -26.33
CA PHE A 167 5.81 -27.45 -26.47
C PHE A 167 4.92 -27.07 -27.66
N LEU A 168 4.61 -25.78 -27.84
CA LEU A 168 3.83 -25.28 -28.97
C LEU A 168 4.53 -25.57 -30.30
N VAL A 169 5.82 -25.27 -30.41
CA VAL A 169 6.59 -25.52 -31.64
C VAL A 169 6.70 -27.01 -31.94
N ARG A 170 6.93 -27.87 -30.94
CA ARG A 170 6.93 -29.33 -31.12
C ARG A 170 5.58 -29.87 -31.60
N SER A 171 4.49 -29.34 -31.05
CA SER A 171 3.13 -29.83 -31.33
C SER A 171 2.60 -29.33 -32.66
N ARG A 172 2.85 -28.06 -33.00
CA ARG A 172 2.36 -27.43 -34.23
C ARG A 172 3.29 -27.67 -35.43
N ARG A 173 4.56 -27.97 -35.17
CA ARG A 173 5.61 -28.23 -36.18
C ARG A 173 5.64 -27.15 -37.29
N PRO A 174 5.80 -25.87 -36.92
CA PRO A 174 5.84 -24.79 -37.91
C PRO A 174 7.01 -24.97 -38.86
N ARG A 175 6.82 -24.56 -40.11
CA ARG A 175 7.85 -24.56 -41.15
C ARG A 175 8.74 -23.34 -41.06
N LEU A 176 8.18 -22.17 -40.73
CA LEU A 176 8.89 -20.91 -40.65
C LEU A 176 8.47 -20.15 -39.38
N VAL A 177 9.39 -20.09 -38.44
CA VAL A 177 9.27 -19.30 -37.21
C VAL A 177 9.96 -17.96 -37.40
N LEU A 178 9.24 -16.86 -37.13
CA LEU A 178 9.80 -15.53 -36.97
C LEU A 178 9.83 -15.19 -35.48
N GLU A 179 10.98 -14.77 -34.98
CA GLU A 179 11.18 -14.26 -33.62
C GLU A 179 11.58 -12.78 -33.67
N LEU A 180 10.94 -11.97 -32.83
CA LEU A 180 11.28 -10.57 -32.65
C LEU A 180 12.01 -10.43 -31.31
N GLY A 181 13.32 -10.16 -31.35
CA GLY A 181 14.22 -10.17 -30.21
C GLY A 181 14.98 -11.50 -30.13
N SER A 182 16.28 -11.48 -30.43
CA SER A 182 17.10 -12.70 -30.42
C SER A 182 17.66 -12.99 -29.02
N GLY A 183 18.04 -14.24 -28.76
CA GLY A 183 18.74 -14.58 -27.52
C GLY A 183 18.68 -16.07 -27.15
N THR A 184 18.38 -16.33 -25.89
CA THR A 184 18.35 -17.70 -25.33
C THR A 184 17.26 -18.54 -25.98
N SER A 185 16.07 -17.96 -26.19
CA SER A 185 14.94 -18.58 -26.92
C SER A 185 15.36 -19.03 -28.31
N THR A 186 16.15 -18.24 -29.04
CA THR A 186 16.66 -18.57 -30.38
C THR A 186 17.40 -19.91 -30.41
N VAL A 187 18.27 -20.17 -29.41
CA VAL A 187 19.05 -21.42 -29.33
C VAL A 187 18.15 -22.61 -29.02
N TRP A 188 17.21 -22.45 -28.09
CA TRP A 188 16.25 -23.50 -27.73
C TRP A 188 15.29 -23.85 -28.88
N LEU A 189 14.76 -22.83 -29.55
CA LEU A 189 13.92 -22.98 -30.74
C LEU A 189 14.71 -23.66 -31.86
N GLY A 190 15.98 -23.29 -32.06
CA GLY A 190 16.86 -23.93 -33.03
C GLY A 190 16.95 -25.45 -32.84
N TYR A 191 17.13 -25.93 -31.60
CA TYR A 191 17.13 -27.38 -31.32
C TYR A 191 15.81 -28.06 -31.64
N VAL A 192 14.69 -27.44 -31.26
CA VAL A 192 13.37 -28.02 -31.53
C VAL A 192 13.09 -28.06 -33.03
N LEU A 193 13.43 -27.00 -33.76
CA LEU A 193 13.19 -26.89 -35.19
C LEU A 193 14.11 -27.81 -36.00
N GLU A 194 15.32 -28.08 -35.53
CA GLU A 194 16.21 -29.09 -36.12
C GLU A 194 15.57 -30.49 -36.05
N GLN A 195 14.85 -30.79 -34.97
CA GLN A 195 14.13 -32.05 -34.81
C GLN A 195 12.81 -32.10 -35.59
N THR A 196 12.11 -30.96 -35.70
CA THR A 196 10.79 -30.92 -36.36
C THR A 196 10.85 -30.70 -37.86
N GLY A 197 11.95 -30.13 -38.38
CA GLY A 197 12.18 -29.83 -39.79
C GLY A 197 11.84 -28.39 -40.21
N GLY A 198 11.72 -27.46 -39.25
CA GLY A 198 11.40 -26.05 -39.52
C GLY A 198 12.64 -25.15 -39.63
N LYS A 199 12.42 -23.85 -39.84
CA LYS A 199 13.45 -22.79 -39.84
C LYS A 199 13.08 -21.69 -38.86
N LEU A 200 14.09 -21.02 -38.34
CA LEU A 200 13.95 -19.86 -37.46
C LEU A 200 14.68 -18.65 -38.07
N ILE A 201 13.98 -17.52 -38.16
CA ILE A 201 14.56 -16.21 -38.39
C ILE A 201 14.31 -15.37 -37.14
N SER A 202 15.36 -14.84 -36.54
CA SER A 202 15.27 -13.94 -35.39
C SER A 202 15.76 -12.56 -35.77
N LEU A 203 14.97 -11.53 -35.48
CA LEU A 203 15.37 -10.13 -35.67
C LEU A 203 15.94 -9.58 -34.36
N ASP A 204 17.05 -8.86 -34.44
CA ASP A 204 17.58 -8.12 -33.31
C ASP A 204 17.98 -6.70 -33.72
N HIS A 205 17.69 -5.75 -32.85
CA HIS A 205 17.98 -4.34 -33.06
C HIS A 205 19.33 -3.92 -32.50
N ASP A 206 19.87 -4.70 -31.55
CA ASP A 206 21.16 -4.45 -30.96
C ASP A 206 22.19 -5.38 -31.62
N PRO A 207 23.16 -4.82 -32.38
CA PRO A 207 24.13 -5.63 -33.10
C PRO A 207 25.04 -6.45 -32.17
N GLU A 208 25.31 -5.98 -30.95
CA GLU A 208 26.14 -6.72 -29.99
C GLU A 208 25.38 -7.94 -29.45
N TYR A 209 24.08 -7.79 -29.16
CA TYR A 209 23.23 -8.93 -28.78
C TYR A 209 23.06 -9.90 -29.94
N ALA A 210 22.83 -9.40 -31.16
CA ALA A 210 22.74 -10.21 -32.37
C ALA A 210 24.00 -11.07 -32.56
N ASP A 211 25.19 -10.47 -32.42
CA ASP A 211 26.47 -11.17 -32.55
C ASP A 211 26.67 -12.24 -31.49
N ARG A 212 26.26 -11.98 -30.24
CA ARG A 212 26.28 -12.97 -29.15
C ARG A 212 25.37 -14.15 -29.47
N THR A 213 24.15 -13.90 -29.96
CA THR A 213 23.22 -14.97 -30.35
C THR A 213 23.77 -15.78 -31.53
N ARG A 214 24.33 -15.13 -32.56
CA ARG A 214 24.99 -15.84 -33.67
C ARG A 214 26.17 -16.70 -33.19
N ALA A 215 26.97 -16.20 -32.25
CA ALA A 215 28.07 -16.96 -31.67
C ALA A 215 27.57 -18.22 -30.95
N ALA A 216 26.47 -18.10 -30.19
CA ALA A 216 25.82 -19.23 -29.55
C ALA A 216 25.29 -20.23 -30.58
N LEU A 217 24.61 -19.77 -31.65
CA LEU A 217 24.15 -20.65 -32.73
C LEU A 217 25.30 -21.41 -33.40
N ARG A 218 26.44 -20.74 -33.66
CA ARG A 218 27.65 -21.40 -34.19
C ARG A 218 28.20 -22.45 -33.24
N ALA A 219 28.35 -22.11 -31.95
CA ALA A 219 28.85 -23.05 -30.94
C ALA A 219 27.94 -24.28 -30.79
N HIS A 220 26.64 -24.10 -30.98
CA HIS A 220 25.65 -25.17 -30.95
C HIS A 220 25.45 -25.86 -32.30
N GLY A 221 26.11 -25.44 -33.39
CA GLY A 221 25.94 -26.03 -34.73
C GLY A 221 24.54 -25.83 -35.34
N LEU A 222 23.83 -24.77 -34.95
CA LEU A 222 22.43 -24.53 -35.30
C LEU A 222 22.23 -23.56 -36.48
N THR A 223 23.31 -23.04 -37.07
CA THR A 223 23.25 -22.06 -38.18
C THR A 223 22.59 -22.59 -39.45
N GLY A 224 22.42 -23.90 -39.58
CA GLY A 224 21.67 -24.50 -40.67
C GLY A 224 20.15 -24.38 -40.50
N VAL A 225 19.65 -24.09 -39.30
CA VAL A 225 18.22 -24.07 -38.95
C VAL A 225 17.77 -22.68 -38.48
N ALA A 226 18.65 -21.94 -37.80
CA ALA A 226 18.36 -20.62 -37.26
C ALA A 226 19.30 -19.54 -37.82
N GLU A 227 18.73 -18.39 -38.15
CA GLU A 227 19.42 -17.19 -38.65
C GLU A 227 19.06 -15.99 -37.76
N VAL A 228 20.03 -15.13 -37.48
CA VAL A 228 19.82 -13.87 -36.76
C VAL A 228 20.16 -12.70 -37.67
N ARG A 229 19.17 -11.86 -37.94
CA ARG A 229 19.28 -10.67 -38.79
C ARG A 229 19.38 -9.41 -37.95
N ASP A 230 20.31 -8.53 -38.32
CA ASP A 230 20.31 -7.17 -37.80
C ASP A 230 19.11 -6.42 -38.37
N ALA A 231 18.31 -5.83 -37.48
CA ALA A 231 17.12 -5.09 -37.81
C ALA A 231 17.06 -3.86 -36.89
N PRO A 232 17.87 -2.82 -37.14
CA PRO A 232 17.90 -1.64 -36.29
C PRO A 232 16.52 -1.00 -36.19
N LEU A 233 16.25 -0.32 -35.06
CA LEU A 233 14.97 0.35 -34.88
C LEU A 233 14.91 1.60 -35.76
N THR A 234 13.95 1.61 -36.68
CA THR A 234 13.66 2.72 -37.60
C THR A 234 12.24 3.22 -37.37
N PRO A 235 11.92 4.48 -37.73
CA PRO A 235 10.55 4.97 -37.69
C PRO A 235 9.65 4.18 -38.64
N VAL A 236 8.59 3.56 -38.11
CA VAL A 236 7.55 2.87 -38.88
C VAL A 236 6.20 3.55 -38.62
N GLU A 237 5.56 4.01 -39.68
CA GLU A 237 4.24 4.66 -39.65
C GLU A 237 3.12 3.63 -39.65
N LEU A 238 2.24 3.68 -38.64
CA LEU A 238 1.04 2.86 -38.55
C LEU A 238 -0.16 3.73 -38.17
N GLY A 239 -1.02 4.00 -39.15
CA GLY A 239 -2.13 4.94 -39.00
C GLY A 239 -1.60 6.35 -38.73
N ASP A 240 -2.04 6.96 -37.63
CA ASP A 240 -1.64 8.33 -37.23
C ASP A 240 -0.44 8.35 -36.26
N ARG A 241 0.26 7.23 -36.07
CA ARG A 241 1.36 7.10 -35.11
C ARG A 241 2.61 6.50 -35.75
N THR A 242 3.76 7.08 -35.41
CA THR A 242 5.08 6.54 -35.71
C THR A 242 5.61 5.72 -34.54
N TYR A 243 6.20 4.56 -34.82
CA TYR A 243 6.81 3.69 -33.82
C TYR A 243 8.30 3.44 -34.16
N PRO A 244 9.22 3.51 -33.18
CA PRO A 244 10.57 2.97 -33.36
C PRO A 244 10.49 1.43 -33.37
N TRP A 245 10.66 0.83 -34.54
CA TRP A 245 10.43 -0.60 -34.77
C TRP A 245 11.49 -1.21 -35.68
N TYR A 246 11.64 -2.54 -35.64
CA TYR A 246 12.55 -3.29 -36.50
C TYR A 246 12.42 -2.85 -37.97
N GLU A 247 13.57 -2.59 -38.62
CA GLU A 247 13.63 -2.19 -40.01
C GLU A 247 12.87 -3.16 -40.94
N PRO A 248 11.81 -2.73 -41.65
CA PRO A 248 10.97 -3.62 -42.45
C PRO A 248 11.72 -4.37 -43.57
N ALA A 249 12.85 -3.82 -44.03
CA ALA A 249 13.71 -4.46 -45.03
C ALA A 249 14.17 -5.86 -44.60
N ALA A 250 14.34 -6.09 -43.27
CA ALA A 250 14.73 -7.38 -42.72
C ALA A 250 13.66 -8.49 -42.89
N LEU A 251 12.45 -8.14 -43.34
CA LEU A 251 11.32 -9.04 -43.55
C LEU A 251 10.97 -9.24 -45.04
N GLU A 252 11.57 -8.50 -45.98
CA GLU A 252 11.10 -8.42 -47.38
C GLU A 252 11.08 -9.76 -48.13
N ASP A 253 12.03 -10.64 -47.84
CA ASP A 253 12.16 -11.97 -48.44
C ASP A 253 11.36 -13.07 -47.70
N LEU A 254 10.66 -12.72 -46.61
CA LEU A 254 9.90 -13.67 -45.82
C LEU A 254 8.45 -13.75 -46.27
N ASP A 255 7.97 -14.97 -46.48
CA ASP A 255 6.57 -15.30 -46.71
C ASP A 255 6.24 -16.66 -46.08
N GLY A 256 4.97 -16.90 -45.76
CA GLY A 256 4.50 -18.14 -45.16
C GLY A 256 4.95 -18.34 -43.71
N ILE A 257 5.10 -17.27 -42.93
CA ILE A 257 5.40 -17.35 -41.50
C ILE A 257 4.21 -18.00 -40.77
N ASP A 258 4.37 -19.23 -40.30
CA ASP A 258 3.32 -19.99 -39.62
C ASP A 258 3.48 -20.00 -38.09
N PHE A 259 4.55 -19.40 -37.58
CA PHE A 259 4.73 -19.11 -36.16
C PHE A 259 5.44 -17.77 -35.94
N LEU A 260 4.87 -16.89 -35.12
CA LEU A 260 5.44 -15.59 -34.75
C LEU A 260 5.63 -15.52 -33.23
N LEU A 261 6.85 -15.30 -32.77
CA LEU A 261 7.16 -14.96 -31.38
C LEU A 261 7.43 -13.45 -31.26
N VAL A 262 6.61 -12.76 -30.46
CA VAL A 262 6.73 -11.33 -30.17
C VAL A 262 7.35 -11.16 -28.79
N ASP A 263 8.68 -11.13 -28.73
CA ASP A 263 9.47 -10.94 -27.49
C ASP A 263 10.21 -9.58 -27.47
N GLY A 264 10.08 -8.80 -28.52
CA GLY A 264 10.82 -7.57 -28.70
C GLY A 264 10.11 -6.58 -29.60
N PRO A 265 10.65 -5.36 -29.70
CA PRO A 265 11.78 -4.82 -28.96
C PRO A 265 11.39 -4.54 -27.50
N PRO A 266 12.36 -4.21 -26.63
CA PRO A 266 12.11 -4.02 -25.21
C PRO A 266 11.10 -2.90 -24.93
N ALA A 267 10.28 -3.05 -23.89
CA ALA A 267 9.33 -2.01 -23.46
C ALA A 267 9.99 -0.65 -23.17
N ALA A 268 11.28 -0.63 -22.83
CA ALA A 268 12.07 0.59 -22.63
C ALA A 268 12.21 1.46 -23.90
N VAL A 269 11.98 0.90 -25.09
CA VAL A 269 11.98 1.63 -26.36
C VAL A 269 10.83 2.64 -26.42
N GLY A 270 9.69 2.33 -25.82
CA GLY A 270 8.55 3.23 -25.78
C GLY A 270 7.21 2.52 -25.50
N PRO A 271 6.16 3.31 -25.22
CA PRO A 271 4.81 2.77 -25.02
C PRO A 271 4.33 2.07 -26.29
N ASP A 272 3.58 0.99 -26.12
CA ASP A 272 3.10 0.15 -27.22
C ASP A 272 4.22 -0.35 -28.15
N SER A 273 5.47 -0.44 -27.67
CA SER A 273 6.62 -0.78 -28.51
C SER A 273 6.35 -2.00 -29.38
N ARG A 274 5.82 -3.11 -28.81
CA ARG A 274 5.45 -4.39 -29.46
C ARG A 274 4.19 -4.36 -30.36
N HIS A 275 3.39 -3.30 -30.33
CA HIS A 275 2.15 -3.18 -31.11
C HIS A 275 2.33 -3.28 -32.65
N PRO A 276 3.43 -2.77 -33.26
CA PRO A 276 3.65 -2.90 -34.70
C PRO A 276 3.85 -4.33 -35.20
N ALA A 277 4.18 -5.29 -34.33
CA ALA A 277 4.51 -6.66 -34.74
C ALA A 277 3.45 -7.28 -35.66
N LEU A 278 2.18 -7.33 -35.25
CA LEU A 278 1.14 -7.95 -36.07
C LEU A 278 0.83 -7.12 -37.33
N PRO A 279 0.56 -5.80 -37.28
CA PRO A 279 0.29 -5.01 -38.49
C PRO A 279 1.38 -5.11 -39.56
N VAL A 280 2.65 -5.14 -39.15
CA VAL A 280 3.80 -5.20 -40.07
C VAL A 280 4.03 -6.62 -40.62
N VAL A 281 3.85 -7.65 -39.78
CA VAL A 281 4.13 -9.05 -40.16
C VAL A 281 2.93 -9.74 -40.83
N ALA A 282 1.69 -9.31 -40.57
CA ALA A 282 0.46 -9.95 -41.10
C ALA A 282 0.44 -10.22 -42.61
N PRO A 283 0.97 -9.33 -43.49
CA PRO A 283 1.05 -9.61 -44.92
C PRO A 283 1.91 -10.83 -45.28
N ARG A 284 2.84 -11.25 -44.41
CA ARG A 284 3.80 -12.34 -44.61
C ARG A 284 3.46 -13.61 -43.82
N LEU A 285 2.39 -13.58 -43.03
CA LEU A 285 1.91 -14.76 -42.31
C LEU A 285 1.37 -15.80 -43.29
N ALA A 286 1.54 -17.08 -42.97
CA ALA A 286 0.83 -18.16 -43.66
C ALA A 286 -0.69 -18.03 -43.48
N ASP A 287 -1.46 -18.79 -44.27
CA ASP A 287 -2.92 -18.86 -44.15
C ASP A 287 -3.38 -19.28 -42.75
N ARG A 288 -2.54 -20.02 -42.04
CA ARG A 288 -2.72 -20.38 -40.63
C ARG A 288 -1.41 -20.11 -39.91
N ALA A 289 -1.46 -19.26 -38.89
CA ALA A 289 -0.28 -18.95 -38.10
C ALA A 289 -0.60 -18.96 -36.60
N THR A 290 0.41 -19.30 -35.81
CA THR A 290 0.38 -19.16 -34.35
C THR A 290 1.17 -17.94 -33.96
N ILE A 291 0.61 -17.08 -33.11
CA ILE A 291 1.32 -15.91 -32.60
C ILE A 291 1.44 -16.07 -31.08
N VAL A 292 2.66 -16.04 -30.57
CA VAL A 292 2.97 -16.07 -29.14
C VAL A 292 3.49 -14.70 -28.76
N PHE A 293 2.83 -14.05 -27.80
CA PHE A 293 3.17 -12.71 -27.35
C PHE A 293 3.70 -12.76 -25.93
N ASP A 294 4.94 -12.33 -25.72
CA ASP A 294 5.59 -12.32 -24.41
C ASP A 294 5.25 -11.09 -23.55
N ASP A 295 5.33 -11.24 -22.23
CA ASP A 295 4.92 -10.28 -21.21
C ASP A 295 3.45 -9.82 -21.32
N ALA A 296 2.54 -10.71 -21.76
CA ALA A 296 1.11 -10.38 -21.89
C ALA A 296 0.40 -10.05 -20.55
N ASN A 297 1.11 -10.10 -19.43
CA ASN A 297 0.64 -9.62 -18.13
C ASN A 297 0.80 -8.09 -17.95
N ARG A 298 1.56 -7.42 -18.82
CA ARG A 298 1.73 -5.96 -18.80
C ARG A 298 0.57 -5.25 -19.49
N LYS A 299 0.26 -4.03 -19.03
CA LYS A 299 -0.94 -3.30 -19.45
C LYS A 299 -0.90 -2.84 -20.90
N ASP A 300 0.25 -2.37 -21.38
CA ASP A 300 0.38 -1.85 -22.75
C ASP A 300 0.28 -3.00 -23.76
N GLU A 301 0.81 -4.17 -23.38
CA GLU A 301 0.83 -5.42 -24.11
C GLU A 301 -0.58 -6.02 -24.20
N GLN A 302 -1.33 -6.01 -23.10
CA GLN A 302 -2.77 -6.34 -23.12
C GLN A 302 -3.55 -5.41 -24.04
N ALA A 303 -3.31 -4.10 -23.94
CA ALA A 303 -3.98 -3.13 -24.80
C ALA A 303 -3.61 -3.33 -26.28
N ALA A 304 -2.37 -3.71 -26.59
CA ALA A 304 -1.94 -4.04 -27.95
C ALA A 304 -2.65 -5.28 -28.50
N ILE A 305 -2.76 -6.34 -27.70
CA ILE A 305 -3.47 -7.58 -28.05
C ILE A 305 -4.97 -7.29 -28.26
N ASP A 306 -5.60 -6.51 -27.38
CA ASP A 306 -7.02 -6.16 -27.50
C ASP A 306 -7.29 -5.36 -28.78
N ARG A 307 -6.40 -4.42 -29.12
CA ARG A 307 -6.49 -3.69 -30.40
C ARG A 307 -6.38 -4.64 -31.59
N TRP A 308 -5.40 -5.55 -31.58
CA TRP A 308 -5.24 -6.54 -32.65
C TRP A 308 -6.48 -7.42 -32.83
N LEU A 309 -7.05 -7.93 -31.74
CA LEU A 309 -8.27 -8.75 -31.77
C LEU A 309 -9.48 -7.97 -32.32
N ALA A 310 -9.54 -6.66 -32.08
CA ALA A 310 -10.60 -5.80 -32.60
C ALA A 310 -10.45 -5.46 -34.09
N THR A 311 -9.21 -5.37 -34.59
CA THR A 311 -8.93 -4.86 -35.95
C THR A 311 -8.52 -5.93 -36.96
N THR A 312 -8.08 -7.11 -36.52
CA THR A 312 -7.54 -8.16 -37.39
C THR A 312 -8.52 -9.31 -37.56
N SER A 313 -9.15 -9.39 -38.74
CA SER A 313 -10.03 -10.50 -39.10
C SER A 313 -9.30 -11.84 -39.05
N GLY A 314 -9.96 -12.85 -38.46
CA GLY A 314 -9.42 -14.21 -38.35
C GLY A 314 -8.39 -14.40 -37.23
N LEU A 315 -8.14 -13.39 -36.39
CA LEU A 315 -7.34 -13.52 -35.18
C LEU A 315 -8.22 -13.90 -33.98
N THR A 316 -7.83 -14.93 -33.24
CA THR A 316 -8.51 -15.36 -32.02
C THR A 316 -7.51 -15.62 -30.91
N ARG A 317 -7.90 -15.36 -29.66
CA ARG A 317 -7.09 -15.71 -28.49
C ARG A 317 -7.38 -17.14 -28.05
N GLU A 318 -6.31 -17.90 -27.84
CA GLU A 318 -6.37 -19.24 -27.28
C GLU A 318 -6.31 -19.19 -25.74
N GLY A 319 -6.64 -20.30 -25.09
CA GLY A 319 -6.55 -20.42 -23.63
C GLY A 319 -5.09 -20.41 -23.14
N GLU A 320 -4.91 -20.09 -21.86
CA GLU A 320 -3.62 -20.21 -21.18
C GLU A 320 -3.28 -21.70 -20.96
N LEU A 321 -2.03 -22.09 -21.25
CA LEU A 321 -1.55 -23.45 -21.03
C LEU A 321 -0.76 -23.54 -19.72
N LEU A 322 0.38 -22.85 -19.64
CA LEU A 322 1.33 -22.96 -18.53
C LEU A 322 2.04 -21.64 -18.22
N GLY A 323 2.35 -20.86 -19.25
CA GLY A 323 3.16 -19.64 -19.17
C GLY A 323 2.33 -18.36 -19.10
N ARG A 324 3.04 -17.24 -19.14
CA ARG A 324 2.47 -15.88 -19.14
C ARG A 324 2.24 -15.33 -20.55
N HIS A 325 2.54 -16.10 -21.58
CA HIS A 325 2.32 -15.70 -22.95
C HIS A 325 0.82 -15.55 -23.25
N ALA A 326 0.48 -14.61 -24.12
CA ALA A 326 -0.77 -14.71 -24.86
C ALA A 326 -0.53 -15.52 -26.14
N ILE A 327 -1.33 -16.58 -26.32
CA ILE A 327 -1.30 -17.41 -27.52
C ILE A 327 -2.49 -17.01 -28.38
N LEU A 328 -2.23 -16.68 -29.64
CA LEU A 328 -3.23 -16.29 -30.62
C LEU A 328 -3.16 -17.23 -31.84
N SER A 329 -4.33 -17.56 -32.36
CA SER A 329 -4.51 -18.27 -33.62
C SER A 329 -4.90 -17.27 -34.71
N TYR A 330 -4.21 -17.31 -35.84
CA TYR A 330 -4.54 -16.53 -37.03
C TYR A 330 -4.99 -17.45 -38.15
N VAL A 331 -6.11 -17.11 -38.79
CA VAL A 331 -6.60 -17.74 -40.02
C VAL A 331 -6.90 -16.66 -41.03
N ARG A 332 -6.21 -16.68 -42.18
CA ARG A 332 -6.41 -15.70 -43.26
C ARG A 332 -7.84 -15.79 -43.77
N SER A 333 -8.57 -14.68 -43.66
CA SER A 333 -9.93 -14.57 -44.18
C SER A 333 -9.88 -14.30 -45.70
N ALA A 334 -10.75 -14.98 -46.46
CA ALA A 334 -10.80 -14.89 -47.92
C ALA A 334 -11.04 -13.47 -48.47
N GLU A 335 -11.52 -12.54 -47.64
CA GLU A 335 -11.79 -11.14 -48.02
C GLU A 335 -10.53 -10.30 -48.30
N LEU A 336 -9.35 -10.73 -47.85
CA LEU A 336 -8.06 -10.04 -48.11
C LEU A 336 -7.35 -10.52 -49.39
N ALA A 337 -7.78 -11.63 -49.99
CA ALA A 337 -7.14 -12.20 -51.18
C ALA A 337 -7.45 -11.42 -52.47
N THR A 338 -8.44 -10.51 -52.47
CA THR A 338 -8.86 -9.75 -53.65
C THR A 338 -8.22 -8.36 -53.76
N ALA A 339 -7.47 -7.91 -52.74
CA ALA A 339 -6.88 -6.57 -52.72
C ALA A 339 -5.44 -6.49 -53.29
N SER A 340 -4.80 -7.62 -53.61
CA SER A 340 -3.40 -7.67 -54.06
C SER A 340 -3.18 -8.11 -55.51
N THR A 341 -4.24 -8.19 -56.34
CA THR A 341 -4.06 -8.37 -57.80
C THR A 341 -3.96 -6.99 -58.46
N PRO A 342 -2.80 -6.55 -58.99
CA PRO A 342 -2.76 -5.39 -59.86
C PRO A 342 -3.53 -5.73 -61.13
N ALA A 343 -4.45 -4.86 -61.53
CA ALA A 343 -5.17 -5.00 -62.79
C ALA A 343 -4.18 -4.88 -63.97
N ALA A 344 -4.13 -5.96 -64.74
CA ALA A 344 -3.66 -6.13 -66.14
C ALA A 344 -2.26 -5.64 -66.53
#